data_AF-A0A0K2RH23-F1
#
_entry.id   AF-A0A0K2RH23-F1
#
_cell.length_a   1.000
_cell.length_b   1.000
_cell.length_c   1.000
_cell.angle_alpha   90.00
_cell.angle_beta   90.00
_cell.angle_gamma   90.00
#
_symmetry.space_group_name_H-M   'P 1'
#
loop_
_entity.id
_entity.type
_entity.pdbx_description
1 polymer ?
#
loop_
_entity_poly.entity_id
_entity_poly.type
_entity_poly.pdbx_seq_one_letter_code
_entity_poly.pdbx_strand_id
1 'polypeptide(L)'
;MAIHELSALLWRERELLDLLTFKLEEEQLLLTAGKSRWLPHGTREVEQVLGHLSKAGLARAVEVAAVAEQWGLPAESSLGELVTAARKRPGLMSCPRT
;
A
#
# COMPACT_ATOMS: atom_id res chain seq x y z
N MET A 1 17.41 -3.84 7.28
CA MET A 1 16.99 -3.76 5.86
C MET A 1 15.48 -3.90 5.71
N ALA A 2 14.84 -4.96 6.21
CA ALA A 2 13.40 -5.19 6.03
C ALA A 2 12.47 -4.02 6.45
N ILE A 3 12.79 -3.24 7.49
CA ILE A 3 12.04 -2.03 7.85
C ILE A 3 12.06 -0.94 6.76
N HIS A 4 13.18 -0.78 6.07
CA HIS A 4 13.29 0.19 4.98
C HIS A 4 12.46 -0.26 3.78
N GLU A 5 12.52 -1.54 3.43
CA GLU A 5 11.70 -2.14 2.37
C GLU A 5 10.21 -2.03 2.69
N LEU A 6 9.81 -2.35 3.93
CA LEU A 6 8.43 -2.17 4.40
C LEU A 6 7.98 -0.70 4.29
N SER A 7 8.85 0.24 4.66
CA SER A 7 8.54 1.68 4.54
C SER A 7 8.38 2.12 3.08
N ALA A 8 9.25 1.62 2.19
CA ALA A 8 9.16 1.89 0.76
C ALA A 8 7.87 1.30 0.15
N LEU A 9 7.50 0.08 0.54
CA LEU A 9 6.25 -0.55 0.11
C LEU A 9 5.02 0.21 0.57
N LEU A 10 4.97 0.66 1.84
CA LEU A 10 3.86 1.45 2.35
C LEU A 10 3.72 2.79 1.62
N TRP A 11 4.84 3.43 1.28
CA TRP A 11 4.80 4.64 0.46
C TRP A 11 4.26 4.36 -0.95
N ARG A 12 4.72 3.27 -1.57
CA ARG A 12 4.24 2.84 -2.88
C ARG A 12 2.75 2.52 -2.88
N GLU A 13 2.24 1.85 -1.84
CA GLU A 13 0.81 1.60 -1.68
C GLU A 13 0.01 2.89 -1.56
N ARG A 14 0.51 3.88 -0.82
CA ARG A 14 -0.12 5.20 -0.72
C ARG A 14 -0.22 5.88 -2.09
N GLU A 15 0.86 5.89 -2.87
CA GLU A 15 0.85 6.45 -4.23
C GLU A 15 -0.18 5.75 -5.13
N LEU A 16 -0.33 4.43 -5.00
CA LEU A 16 -1.31 3.66 -5.76
C LEU A 16 -2.75 3.97 -5.32
N LEU A 17 -2.99 4.22 -4.03
CA LEU A 17 -4.31 4.65 -3.52
C LEU A 17 -4.67 6.06 -4.01
N ASP A 18 -3.69 6.97 -4.05
CA ASP A 18 -3.87 8.31 -4.61
C ASP A 18 -4.20 8.23 -6.11
N LEU A 19 -3.50 7.37 -6.86
CA LEU A 19 -3.80 7.10 -8.27
C LEU A 19 -5.18 6.44 -8.46
N LEU A 20 -5.56 5.50 -7.62
CA LEU A 20 -6.89 4.86 -7.68
C LEU A 20 -7.99 5.90 -7.50
N THR A 21 -7.83 6.80 -6.54
CA THR A 21 -8.76 7.89 -6.28
C THR A 21 -8.90 8.76 -7.54
N PHE A 22 -7.79 9.16 -8.15
CA PHE A 22 -7.79 9.89 -9.41
C PHE A 22 -8.53 9.14 -10.53
N LYS A 23 -8.30 7.83 -10.70
CA LYS A 23 -8.98 7.03 -11.74
C LYS A 23 -10.49 6.89 -11.52
N LEU A 24 -10.92 6.78 -10.26
CA LEU A 24 -12.35 6.78 -9.91
C LEU A 24 -13.00 8.14 -10.20
N GLU A 25 -12.30 9.25 -9.93
CA GLU A 25 -12.76 10.58 -10.31
C GLU A 25 -12.89 10.73 -11.84
N GLU A 26 -11.91 10.26 -12.61
CA GLU A 26 -12.01 10.22 -14.08
C GLU A 26 -13.23 9.42 -14.56
N GLU A 27 -13.47 8.24 -13.99
CA GLU A 27 -14.63 7.41 -14.33
C GLU A 27 -15.95 8.11 -14.00
N GLN A 28 -16.04 8.75 -12.83
CA GLN A 28 -17.21 9.53 -12.42
C GLN A 28 -17.45 10.73 -13.35
N LEU A 29 -16.40 11.39 -13.82
CA LEU A 29 -16.50 12.48 -14.81
C LEU A 29 -17.03 11.96 -16.15
N LEU A 30 -16.58 10.78 -16.61
CA LEU A 30 -17.11 10.16 -17.84
C LEU A 30 -18.59 9.81 -17.72
N LEU A 31 -19.01 9.28 -16.57
CA LEU A 31 -20.41 8.95 -16.27
C LEU A 31 -21.29 10.20 -16.27
N THR A 32 -20.90 11.21 -15.50
CA THR A 32 -21.67 12.46 -15.35
C THR A 32 -21.71 13.28 -16.63
N ALA A 33 -20.67 13.22 -17.47
CA ALA A 33 -20.66 13.85 -18.79
C ALA A 33 -21.40 13.06 -19.89
N GLY A 34 -22.03 11.93 -19.55
CA GLY A 34 -22.75 11.07 -20.49
C GLY A 34 -21.85 10.43 -21.56
N LYS A 35 -20.54 10.28 -21.29
CA LYS A 35 -19.55 9.76 -22.23
C LYS A 35 -19.39 8.25 -22.10
N SER A 36 -20.51 7.52 -22.09
CA SER A 36 -20.56 6.07 -21.87
C SER A 36 -19.68 5.24 -22.81
N ARG A 37 -19.44 5.70 -24.04
CA ARG A 37 -18.52 5.03 -24.98
C ARG A 37 -17.08 4.88 -24.44
N TRP A 38 -16.64 5.77 -23.56
CA TRP A 38 -15.30 5.76 -22.98
C TRP A 38 -15.24 5.07 -21.61
N LEU A 39 -16.40 4.76 -21.03
CA LEU A 39 -16.48 4.14 -19.71
C LEU A 39 -15.66 2.84 -19.60
N PRO A 40 -15.68 1.92 -20.59
CA PRO A 40 -14.85 0.72 -20.52
C PRO A 40 -13.34 0.98 -20.42
N HIS A 41 -12.87 2.12 -20.93
CA HIS A 41 -11.47 2.53 -20.76
C HIS A 41 -11.20 2.97 -19.33
N GLY A 42 -12.07 3.81 -18.75
CA GLY A 42 -11.97 4.23 -17.34
C GLY A 42 -11.96 3.05 -16.39
N THR A 43 -12.90 2.11 -16.56
CA THR A 43 -12.99 0.89 -15.73
C THR A 43 -11.74 0.04 -15.82
N ARG A 44 -11.17 -0.14 -17.02
CA ARG A 44 -9.92 -0.90 -17.19
C ARG A 44 -8.74 -0.25 -16.49
N GLU A 45 -8.65 1.08 -16.48
CA GLU A 45 -7.60 1.78 -15.75
C GLU A 45 -7.75 1.59 -14.24
N VAL A 46 -8.98 1.64 -13.71
CA VAL A 46 -9.28 1.31 -12.30
C VAL A 46 -8.83 -0.12 -11.96
N GLU A 47 -9.20 -1.10 -12.79
CA GLU A 47 -8.82 -2.51 -12.61
C GLU A 47 -7.30 -2.71 -12.61
N GLN A 48 -6.57 -2.01 -13.47
CA GLN A 48 -5.10 -2.05 -13.48
C GLN A 48 -4.50 -1.56 -12.16
N VAL A 49 -5.00 -0.44 -11.63
CA VAL A 49 -4.53 0.09 -10.34
C VAL A 49 -4.89 -0.85 -9.19
N LEU A 50 -6.09 -1.44 -9.19
CA LEU A 50 -6.48 -2.47 -8.22
C LEU A 50 -5.57 -3.71 -8.27
N GLY A 51 -5.17 -4.13 -9.48
CA GLY A 51 -4.20 -5.21 -9.66
C GLY A 51 -2.82 -4.87 -9.07
N HIS A 52 -2.36 -3.62 -9.21
CA HIS A 52 -1.12 -3.16 -8.58
C HIS A 52 -1.23 -3.09 -7.05
N LEU A 53 -2.36 -2.60 -6.52
CA LEU A 53 -2.61 -2.58 -5.07
C LEU A 53 -2.63 -3.99 -4.47
N SER A 54 -3.23 -4.96 -5.16
CA SER A 54 -3.22 -6.36 -4.72
C SER A 54 -1.79 -6.91 -4.60
N LYS A 55 -0.95 -6.68 -5.62
CA LYS A 55 0.46 -7.10 -5.61
C LYS A 55 1.25 -6.42 -4.49
N ALA A 56 1.06 -5.11 -4.32
CA ALA A 56 1.72 -4.34 -3.26
C ALA A 56 1.31 -4.85 -1.87
N GLY A 57 0.02 -5.14 -1.65
CA GLY A 57 -0.49 -5.69 -0.41
C GLY A 57 0.09 -7.06 -0.05
N LEU A 58 0.30 -7.92 -1.05
CA LEU A 58 0.99 -9.21 -0.85
C LEU A 58 2.46 -9.01 -0.49
N ALA A 59 3.18 -8.13 -1.20
CA ALA A 59 4.57 -7.81 -0.88
C ALA A 59 4.71 -7.22 0.53
N ARG A 60 3.81 -6.32 0.93
CA ARG A 60 3.73 -5.77 2.28
C ARG A 60 3.53 -6.87 3.32
N ALA A 61 2.64 -7.84 3.07
CA ALA A 61 2.41 -8.93 4.01
C ALA A 61 3.68 -9.77 4.26
N VAL A 62 4.45 -10.04 3.20
CA VAL A 62 5.74 -10.74 3.30
C VAL A 62 6.75 -9.93 4.10
N GLU A 63 6.90 -8.63 3.83
CA GLU A 63 7.85 -7.79 4.56
C GLU A 63 7.44 -7.56 6.02
N VAL A 64 6.13 -7.47 6.31
CA VAL A 64 5.63 -7.41 7.69
C VAL A 64 6.02 -8.66 8.46
N ALA A 65 5.84 -9.86 7.89
CA ALA A 65 6.24 -11.11 8.51
C ALA A 65 7.76 -11.15 8.77
N ALA A 66 8.57 -10.72 7.78
CA ALA A 66 10.03 -10.67 7.93
C ALA A 66 10.48 -9.69 9.04
N VAL A 67 9.83 -8.54 9.18
CA VAL A 67 10.09 -7.59 10.28
C VAL A 67 9.62 -8.17 11.62
N ALA A 68 8.48 -8.85 11.65
CA ALA A 68 7.96 -9.50 12.86
C ALA A 68 8.96 -10.52 13.40
N GLU A 69 9.46 -11.41 12.55
CA GLU A 69 10.48 -12.40 12.90
C GLU A 69 11.76 -11.75 13.42
N GLN A 70 12.25 -10.70 12.75
CA GLN A 70 13.43 -9.94 13.18
C GLN A 70 13.26 -9.32 14.58
N TRP A 71 12.02 -9.02 14.97
CA TRP A 71 11.69 -8.43 16.26
C TRP A 71 11.29 -9.45 17.32
N GLY A 72 11.24 -10.74 16.97
CA GLY A 72 10.82 -11.84 17.84
C GLY A 72 9.30 -11.88 18.09
N LEU A 73 8.52 -11.37 17.14
CA LEU A 73 7.05 -11.43 17.13
C LEU A 73 6.58 -12.63 16.28
N PRO A 74 5.32 -13.08 16.44
CA PRO A 74 4.71 -14.05 15.53
C PRO A 74 4.74 -13.56 14.07
N ALA A 75 4.97 -14.46 13.10
CA ALA A 75 5.04 -14.11 11.68
C ALA A 75 3.72 -13.58 11.12
N GLU A 76 2.61 -13.91 11.78
CA GLU A 76 1.24 -13.50 11.50
C GLU A 76 0.93 -12.11 12.07
N SER A 77 1.91 -11.48 12.72
CA SER A 77 1.70 -10.19 13.35
C SER A 77 1.31 -9.11 12.35
N SER A 78 0.32 -8.31 12.74
CA SER A 78 -0.17 -7.23 11.88
C SER A 78 0.77 -6.01 11.89
N LEU A 79 0.68 -5.17 10.86
CA LEU A 79 1.40 -3.88 10.83
C LEU A 79 1.13 -3.03 12.08
N GLY A 80 -0.10 -3.09 12.64
CA GLY A 80 -0.45 -2.38 13.88
C GLY A 80 0.25 -2.94 15.13
N GLU A 81 0.46 -4.25 15.18
CA GLU A 81 1.24 -4.90 16.24
C GLU A 81 2.72 -4.53 16.15
N LEU A 82 3.27 -4.46 14.94
CA LEU A 82 4.63 -3.97 14.69
C LEU A 82 4.78 -2.52 15.17
N VAL A 83 3.86 -1.62 14.83
CA VAL A 83 3.87 -0.23 15.34
C VAL A 83 3.83 -0.20 16.86
N THR A 84 3.01 -1.05 17.48
CA THR A 84 2.93 -1.15 18.94
C THR A 84 4.25 -1.62 19.55
N ALA A 85 4.89 -2.62 18.97
CA ALA A 85 6.19 -3.13 19.40
C ALA A 85 7.31 -2.07 19.23
N ALA A 86 7.32 -1.35 18.12
CA ALA A 86 8.27 -0.26 17.85
C ALA A 86 8.14 0.86 18.89
N ARG A 87 6.90 1.27 19.24
CA ARG A 87 6.65 2.29 20.29
C ARG A 87 7.17 1.85 21.66
N LYS A 88 7.11 0.56 21.98
CA LYS A 88 7.66 -0.01 23.22
C LYS A 88 9.19 -0.12 23.20
N ARG A 89 9.84 0.00 22.03
CA ARG A 89 11.30 -0.08 21.83
C ARG A 89 11.81 1.09 20.96
N PRO A 90 11.91 2.33 21.50
CA PRO A 90 12.23 3.52 20.72
C PRO A 90 13.61 3.53 20.03
N GLY A 91 14.53 2.62 20.41
CA GLY A 91 15.88 2.53 19.82
C GLY A 91 15.97 1.85 18.44
N LEU A 92 14.88 1.28 17.90
CA LEU A 92 14.87 0.55 16.63
C LEU A 92 14.33 1.38 15.43
N MET A 93 13.84 2.60 15.65
CA MET A 93 13.23 3.47 14.62
C MET A 93 14.21 4.48 13.98
N SER A 94 15.52 4.25 14.01
CA SER A 94 16.48 5.09 13.28
C SER A 94 16.51 4.74 11.78
N CYS A 95 15.45 5.12 11.06
CA CYS A 95 15.47 5.22 9.61
C CYS A 95 15.97 6.63 9.23
N PRO A 96 17.03 6.80 8.40
CA PRO A 96 17.46 8.11 7.96
C PRO A 96 16.45 8.65 6.96
N ARG A 97 15.92 9.86 7.23
CA ARG A 97 15.24 10.65 6.21
C ARG A 97 16.28 11.06 5.17
N THR A 98 16.11 10.59 3.95
CA THR A 98 16.61 11.24 2.73
C THR A 98 15.44 11.39 1.79
#